data_AF-A0ABD1T1W7-F1
#
_entry.id   AF-A0ABD1T1W7-F1
#
_cell.length_a   1.000
_cell.length_b   1.000
_cell.length_c   1.000
_cell.angle_alpha   90.00
_cell.angle_beta   90.00
_cell.angle_gamma   90.00
#
_symmetry.space_group_name_H-M   'P 1'
#
loop_
_entity.id
_entity.type
_entity.pdbx_description
1 polymer ?
#
loop_
_entity_poly.entity_id
_entity_poly.type
_entity_poly.pdbx_seq_one_letter_code
_entity_poly.pdbx_strand_id
1 'polypeptide(L)'
;MFEIALKKYLVQLQLHPLRTKAITAGVLIGTSDVVAQKTSGVKKFQLRRVLLLMLYGFAYSGPFGHFFHKLMDLIFRGKNGKKTVAKKVLLEQLTSSPWNNFLFMMYYGLVVEGRTWDLVRNKIRKDFPSVQLTAWKSNPEGEAIAQSKSMETVNGDAIVVVPQETMGNVSDVESFNQQVDEIFIQVDQLEQNLNEVEQFYSSANKKQPNTPKGSSILKDKDRDKLFASFKRRQQDAASREAAADKRMQELMRHFGKILSQITQHKWAGPFMQPVDVVGLGLHDYYEVIEKPMDFSTIKSKMEARDGNVYKNVREICADVRLIFKNAMKYNKERDDVHVMAKTLLEKFETQWLKLLPKVDEEEKRRKEEEAEMQLDMQLAQDAAHAKMARDLSTELGKVDRHLDELREMVLQNCRRMSTEEKRRLSSAIAKLSPEDIDKAVEIIAQSNPDFQAAREDVEINMDVQSESTLWKLKFFIKDALQGQGKSSPNINEDNNLNNNNRRKREICDALAKTSQKRSKKFHG
;
A
#
# COMPACT_ATOMS: atom_id res chain seq x y z
N MET A 1 -4.67 -6.30 -14.48
CA MET A 1 -5.24 -6.76 -13.19
C MET A 1 -6.05 -5.68 -12.47
N PHE A 2 -5.56 -4.44 -12.39
CA PHE A 2 -6.27 -3.32 -11.75
C PHE A 2 -7.68 -3.08 -12.30
N GLU A 3 -7.85 -3.04 -13.63
CA GLU A 3 -9.19 -2.86 -14.22
C GLU A 3 -10.18 -3.97 -13.88
N ILE A 4 -9.71 -5.23 -13.78
CA ILE A 4 -10.55 -6.37 -13.42
C ILE A 4 -10.97 -6.27 -11.95
N ALA A 5 -10.03 -5.88 -11.07
CA ALA A 5 -10.32 -5.64 -9.65
C ALA A 5 -11.28 -4.45 -9.47
N LEU A 6 -11.07 -3.35 -10.22
CA LEU A 6 -11.92 -2.17 -10.21
C LEU A 6 -13.33 -2.51 -10.71
N LYS A 7 -13.46 -3.26 -11.82
CA LYS A 7 -14.76 -3.75 -12.32
C LYS A 7 -15.48 -4.61 -11.27
N LYS A 8 -14.77 -5.56 -10.63
CA LYS A 8 -15.34 -6.37 -9.53
C LYS A 8 -15.76 -5.52 -8.33
N TYR A 9 -14.96 -4.52 -7.97
CA TYR A 9 -15.27 -3.58 -6.91
C TYR A 9 -16.52 -2.76 -7.21
N LEU A 10 -16.64 -2.22 -8.43
CA LEU A 10 -17.81 -1.46 -8.86
C LEU A 10 -19.08 -2.32 -8.85
N VAL A 11 -18.99 -3.58 -9.30
CA VAL A 11 -20.10 -4.55 -9.20
C VAL A 11 -20.51 -4.79 -7.73
N GLN A 12 -19.55 -4.98 -6.83
CA GLN A 12 -19.83 -5.13 -5.39
C GLN A 12 -20.38 -3.86 -4.75
N LEU A 13 -19.99 -2.68 -5.24
CA LEU A 13 -20.51 -1.40 -4.78
C LEU A 13 -21.97 -1.22 -5.18
N GLN A 14 -22.37 -1.74 -6.35
CA GLN A 14 -23.77 -1.75 -6.81
C GLN A 14 -24.62 -2.79 -6.07
N LEU A 15 -24.13 -4.03 -5.92
CA LEU A 15 -24.88 -5.12 -5.29
C LEU A 15 -25.01 -4.98 -3.77
N HIS A 16 -23.95 -4.52 -3.09
CA HIS A 16 -23.87 -4.45 -1.64
C HIS A 16 -23.26 -3.11 -1.17
N PRO A 17 -23.93 -1.97 -1.41
CA PRO A 17 -23.35 -0.64 -1.23
C PRO A 17 -22.91 -0.33 0.20
N LEU A 18 -23.68 -0.75 1.21
CA LEU A 18 -23.33 -0.53 2.63
C LEU A 18 -22.07 -1.31 3.02
N ARG A 19 -22.06 -2.63 2.74
CA ARG A 19 -20.93 -3.52 3.04
C ARG A 19 -19.67 -3.05 2.34
N THR A 20 -19.76 -2.75 1.05
CA THR A 20 -18.61 -2.34 0.25
C THR A 20 -18.06 -1.00 0.75
N LYS A 21 -18.91 0.00 1.03
CA LYS A 21 -18.45 1.29 1.61
C LYS A 21 -17.85 1.13 3.01
N ALA A 22 -18.39 0.26 3.85
CA ALA A 22 -17.82 -0.05 5.17
C ALA A 22 -16.41 -0.64 5.06
N ILE A 23 -16.22 -1.66 4.22
CA ILE A 23 -14.90 -2.27 3.98
C ILE A 23 -13.92 -1.24 3.39
N THR A 24 -14.35 -0.46 2.39
CA THR A 24 -13.52 0.58 1.77
C THR A 24 -13.06 1.62 2.81
N ALA A 25 -13.97 2.11 3.66
CA ALA A 25 -13.64 3.09 4.69
C ALA A 25 -12.64 2.53 5.71
N GLY A 26 -12.82 1.28 6.15
CA GLY A 26 -11.87 0.61 7.04
C GLY A 26 -10.47 0.48 6.42
N VAL A 27 -10.40 0.03 5.16
CA VAL A 27 -9.13 -0.11 4.43
C VAL A 27 -8.45 1.25 4.21
N LEU A 28 -9.17 2.27 3.75
CA LEU A 28 -8.61 3.60 3.49
C LEU A 28 -8.04 4.26 4.75
N ILE A 29 -8.77 4.18 5.88
CA ILE A 29 -8.27 4.75 7.14
C ILE A 29 -7.06 3.95 7.64
N GLY A 30 -7.07 2.63 7.51
CA GLY A 30 -5.94 1.78 7.88
C GLY A 30 -4.70 2.06 7.05
N THR A 31 -4.82 2.13 5.72
CA THR A 31 -3.70 2.42 4.83
C THR A 31 -3.17 3.83 5.03
N SER A 32 -4.06 4.81 5.23
CA SER A 32 -3.68 6.19 5.58
C SER A 32 -2.86 6.25 6.87
N ASP A 33 -3.26 5.53 7.91
CA ASP A 33 -2.52 5.49 9.18
C ASP A 33 -1.18 4.75 9.03
N VAL A 34 -1.10 3.68 8.23
CA VAL A 34 0.16 3.00 7.91
C VAL A 34 1.13 3.95 7.20
N VAL A 35 0.64 4.73 6.23
CA VAL A 35 1.45 5.74 5.54
C VAL A 35 1.90 6.82 6.52
N ALA A 36 0.99 7.35 7.35
CA ALA A 36 1.30 8.37 8.34
C ALA A 36 2.35 7.91 9.37
N GLN A 37 2.27 6.66 9.84
CA GLN A 37 3.26 6.09 10.75
C GLN A 37 4.64 5.94 10.09
N LYS A 38 4.67 5.60 8.79
CA LYS A 38 5.91 5.49 8.02
C LYS A 38 6.55 6.86 7.75
N THR A 39 5.75 7.87 7.42
CA THR A 39 6.25 9.23 7.13
C THR A 39 6.62 10.01 8.38
N SER A 40 5.97 9.74 9.52
CA SER A 40 6.25 10.44 10.80
C SER A 40 7.45 9.89 11.57
N GLY A 41 8.18 8.91 11.02
CA GLY A 41 9.42 8.40 11.63
C GLY A 41 9.24 7.67 12.98
N VAL A 42 8.07 7.09 13.24
CA VAL A 42 7.78 6.42 14.52
C VAL A 42 8.72 5.21 14.71
N LYS A 43 9.46 5.16 15.84
CA LYS A 43 10.47 4.12 16.13
C LYS A 43 9.92 2.68 16.13
N LYS A 44 8.62 2.50 16.39
CA LYS A 44 7.94 1.19 16.42
C LYS A 44 6.57 1.29 15.74
N PHE A 45 6.32 0.39 14.80
CA PHE A 45 5.04 0.29 14.10
C PHE A 45 3.92 -0.14 15.07
N GLN A 46 2.83 0.62 15.11
CA GLN A 46 1.73 0.43 16.05
C GLN A 46 0.57 -0.32 15.40
N LEU A 47 0.69 -1.64 15.24
CA LEU A 47 -0.33 -2.48 14.60
C LEU A 47 -1.70 -2.40 15.30
N ARG A 48 -1.72 -2.35 16.63
CA ARG A 48 -2.97 -2.20 17.42
C ARG A 48 -3.74 -0.94 17.03
N ARG A 49 -3.05 0.18 16.85
CA ARG A 49 -3.65 1.46 16.42
C ARG A 49 -4.26 1.34 15.03
N VAL A 50 -3.52 0.75 14.07
CA VAL A 50 -4.01 0.52 12.71
C VAL A 50 -5.31 -0.30 12.74
N LEU A 51 -5.33 -1.41 13.47
CA LEU A 51 -6.51 -2.28 13.58
C LEU A 51 -7.71 -1.56 14.21
N LEU A 52 -7.50 -0.76 15.25
CA LEU A 52 -8.57 0.02 15.88
C LEU A 52 -9.13 1.09 14.92
N LEU A 53 -8.27 1.79 14.18
CA LEU A 53 -8.70 2.77 13.19
C LEU A 53 -9.41 2.14 11.98
N MET A 54 -8.96 0.96 11.54
CA MET A 54 -9.68 0.16 10.53
C MET A 54 -11.08 -0.23 11.01
N LEU A 55 -11.20 -0.65 12.29
CA LEU A 55 -12.49 -0.98 12.88
C LEU A 55 -13.40 0.25 12.97
N TYR A 56 -12.86 1.43 13.32
CA TYR A 56 -13.60 2.69 13.30
C TYR A 56 -14.12 3.03 11.90
N GLY A 57 -13.28 2.86 10.87
CA GLY A 57 -13.68 3.05 9.48
C GLY A 57 -14.81 2.11 9.05
N PHE A 58 -14.67 0.83 9.39
CA PHE A 58 -15.63 -0.21 9.04
C PHE A 58 -16.97 -0.09 9.79
N ALA A 59 -16.92 0.08 11.10
CA ALA A 59 -18.12 0.03 11.95
C ALA A 59 -18.88 1.37 12.01
N TYR A 60 -18.17 2.50 11.85
CA TYR A 60 -18.77 3.83 11.98
C TYR A 60 -18.69 4.64 10.69
N SER A 61 -17.48 5.00 10.23
CA SER A 61 -17.32 6.01 9.15
C SER A 61 -18.02 5.59 7.85
N GLY A 62 -17.87 4.33 7.42
CA GLY A 62 -18.51 3.81 6.22
C GLY A 62 -20.04 3.74 6.31
N PRO A 63 -20.62 3.08 7.34
CA PRO A 63 -22.07 3.05 7.54
C PRO A 63 -22.68 4.44 7.72
N PHE A 64 -22.09 5.28 8.56
CA PHE A 64 -22.54 6.66 8.77
C PHE A 64 -22.55 7.43 7.45
N GLY A 65 -21.45 7.40 6.69
CA GLY A 65 -21.38 8.05 5.38
C GLY A 65 -22.44 7.56 4.41
N HIS A 66 -22.71 6.25 4.36
CA HIS A 66 -23.76 5.67 3.51
C HIS A 66 -25.15 6.22 3.84
N PHE A 67 -25.55 6.20 5.12
CA PHE A 67 -26.86 6.68 5.54
C PHE A 67 -26.97 8.20 5.46
N PHE A 68 -25.89 8.93 5.74
CA PHE A 68 -25.85 10.39 5.61
C PHE A 68 -26.07 10.82 4.17
N HIS A 69 -25.41 10.20 3.19
CA HIS A 69 -25.65 10.49 1.77
C HIS A 69 -27.09 10.17 1.35
N LYS A 70 -27.64 9.04 1.81
CA LYS A 70 -29.04 8.70 1.56
C LYS A 70 -30.03 9.72 2.16
N LEU A 71 -29.73 10.23 3.34
CA LEU A 71 -30.49 11.31 3.99
C LEU A 71 -30.37 12.62 3.19
N MET A 72 -29.17 12.96 2.73
CA MET A 72 -28.94 14.14 1.88
C MET A 72 -29.70 14.05 0.56
N ASP A 73 -29.76 12.88 -0.06
CA ASP A 73 -30.54 12.67 -1.28
C ASP A 73 -32.06 12.72 -1.03
N LEU A 74 -32.50 12.38 0.18
CA LEU A 74 -33.90 12.53 0.59
C LEU A 74 -34.26 14.02 0.81
N ILE A 75 -33.44 14.76 1.55
CA ILE A 75 -33.66 16.18 1.88
C ILE A 75 -33.64 17.07 0.62
N PHE A 76 -32.80 16.72 -0.36
CA PHE A 76 -32.62 17.49 -1.59
C PHE A 76 -33.22 16.83 -2.83
N ARG A 77 -34.13 15.85 -2.65
CA ARG A 77 -34.80 15.13 -3.75
C ARG A 77 -35.48 16.12 -4.72
N GLY A 78 -35.17 15.98 -6.02
CA GLY A 78 -35.78 16.79 -7.09
C GLY A 78 -35.18 18.20 -7.28
N LYS A 79 -34.13 18.57 -6.55
CA LYS A 79 -33.46 19.89 -6.68
C LYS A 79 -32.08 19.72 -7.31
N ASN A 80 -31.95 19.97 -8.61
CA ASN A 80 -30.68 19.85 -9.32
C ASN A 80 -30.06 21.23 -9.61
N GLY A 81 -28.73 21.35 -9.48
CA GLY A 81 -27.98 22.57 -9.85
C GLY A 81 -26.89 22.98 -8.86
N LYS A 82 -26.00 23.89 -9.28
CA LYS A 82 -24.84 24.38 -8.48
C LYS A 82 -25.25 24.93 -7.10
N LYS A 83 -26.44 25.54 -6.99
CA LYS A 83 -27.00 26.03 -5.71
C LYS A 83 -27.37 24.90 -4.74
N THR A 84 -27.81 23.74 -5.24
CA THR A 84 -28.09 22.58 -4.38
C THR A 84 -26.81 21.98 -3.84
N VAL A 85 -25.78 21.84 -4.68
CA VAL A 85 -24.46 21.34 -4.27
C VAL A 85 -23.87 22.22 -3.17
N ALA A 86 -23.89 23.54 -3.34
CA ALA A 86 -23.44 24.47 -2.30
C ALA A 86 -24.22 24.31 -0.98
N LYS A 87 -25.55 24.11 -1.03
CA LYS A 87 -26.36 23.86 0.16
C LYS A 87 -26.06 22.51 0.81
N LYS A 88 -25.76 21.46 0.04
CA LYS A 88 -25.37 20.14 0.56
C LYS A 88 -24.05 20.25 1.31
N VAL A 89 -23.04 20.88 0.71
CA VAL A 89 -21.73 21.12 1.32
C VAL A 89 -21.87 21.96 2.59
N LEU A 90 -22.65 23.04 2.57
CA LEU A 90 -22.89 23.85 3.79
C LEU A 90 -23.56 23.05 4.90
N LEU A 91 -24.58 22.24 4.59
CA LEU A 91 -25.27 21.43 5.59
C LEU A 91 -24.33 20.39 6.20
N GLU A 92 -23.51 19.73 5.39
CA GLU A 92 -22.50 18.78 5.83
C GLU A 92 -21.44 19.43 6.73
N GLN A 93 -20.91 20.58 6.31
CA GLN A 93 -19.88 21.31 7.04
C GLN A 93 -20.39 21.90 8.36
N LEU A 94 -21.67 22.24 8.47
CA LEU A 94 -22.25 22.81 9.70
C LEU A 94 -22.83 21.77 10.67
N THR A 95 -23.09 20.53 10.23
CA THR A 95 -23.74 19.52 11.08
C THR A 95 -22.87 18.27 11.25
N SER A 96 -22.66 17.53 10.17
CA SER A 96 -21.98 16.23 10.16
C SER A 96 -20.49 16.35 10.48
N SER A 97 -19.81 17.34 9.89
CA SER A 97 -18.37 17.55 10.06
C SER A 97 -17.96 17.81 11.53
N PRO A 98 -18.57 18.76 12.25
CA PRO A 98 -18.29 18.97 13.68
C PRO A 98 -18.52 17.72 14.53
N TRP A 99 -19.61 16.99 14.28
CA TRP A 99 -19.95 15.80 15.04
C TRP A 99 -18.97 14.65 14.77
N ASN A 100 -18.58 14.44 13.51
CA ASN A 100 -17.60 13.44 13.13
C ASN A 100 -16.23 13.72 13.74
N ASN A 101 -15.75 14.96 13.68
CA ASN A 101 -14.47 15.34 14.27
C ASN A 101 -14.47 15.17 15.79
N PHE A 102 -15.57 15.50 16.45
CA PHE A 102 -15.74 15.32 17.89
C PHE A 102 -15.69 13.84 18.26
N LEU A 103 -16.49 13.00 17.59
CA LEU A 103 -16.52 11.56 17.82
C LEU A 103 -15.19 10.89 17.50
N PHE A 104 -14.50 11.32 16.46
CA PHE A 104 -13.17 10.83 16.13
C PHE A 104 -12.15 11.17 17.22
N MET A 105 -12.10 12.42 17.67
CA MET A 105 -11.19 12.82 18.75
C MET A 105 -11.48 12.08 20.06
N MET A 106 -12.75 11.86 20.38
CA MET A 106 -13.18 11.09 21.54
C MET A 106 -12.75 9.62 21.43
N TYR A 107 -13.04 8.97 20.29
CA TYR A 107 -12.64 7.59 20.02
C TYR A 107 -11.13 7.42 20.06
N TYR A 108 -10.40 8.33 19.41
CA TYR A 108 -8.94 8.30 19.38
C TYR A 108 -8.35 8.43 20.79
N GLY A 109 -8.84 9.38 21.60
CA GLY A 109 -8.36 9.56 22.97
C GLY A 109 -8.67 8.40 23.91
N LEU A 110 -9.91 7.90 23.90
CA LEU A 110 -10.38 6.88 24.85
C LEU A 110 -9.97 5.46 24.44
N VAL A 111 -10.10 5.12 23.16
CA VAL A 111 -9.99 3.73 22.68
C VAL A 111 -8.63 3.45 22.06
N VAL A 112 -8.11 4.39 21.26
CA VAL A 112 -6.82 4.21 20.57
C VAL A 112 -5.65 4.52 21.50
N GLU A 113 -5.68 5.66 22.18
CA GLU A 113 -4.64 6.07 23.14
C GLU A 113 -4.85 5.51 24.56
N GLY A 114 -6.07 5.06 24.90
CA GLY A 114 -6.38 4.51 26.23
C GLY A 114 -6.32 5.55 27.36
N ARG A 115 -6.55 6.84 27.08
CA ARG A 115 -6.50 7.91 28.09
C ARG A 115 -7.79 7.95 28.91
N THR A 116 -7.69 8.53 30.11
CA THR A 116 -8.87 8.80 30.95
C THR A 116 -9.77 9.86 30.34
N TRP A 117 -11.06 9.80 30.66
CA TRP A 117 -12.08 10.71 30.14
C TRP A 117 -11.75 12.19 30.40
N ASP A 118 -11.21 12.53 31.57
CA ASP A 118 -10.88 13.92 31.90
C ASP A 118 -9.76 14.48 31.01
N LEU A 119 -8.75 13.67 30.69
CA LEU A 119 -7.68 14.05 29.77
C LEU A 119 -8.20 14.23 28.34
N VAL A 120 -9.09 13.33 27.90
CA VAL A 120 -9.69 13.42 26.56
C VAL A 120 -10.61 14.63 26.45
N ARG A 121 -11.45 14.89 27.44
CA ARG A 121 -12.34 16.06 27.51
C ARG A 121 -11.53 17.36 27.46
N ASN A 122 -10.45 17.46 28.23
CA ASN A 122 -9.58 18.64 28.24
C ASN A 122 -8.89 18.84 26.88
N LYS A 123 -8.42 17.76 26.25
CA LYS A 123 -7.82 17.80 24.91
C LYS A 123 -8.82 18.21 23.83
N ILE A 124 -10.03 17.65 23.85
CA ILE A 124 -11.12 18.05 22.94
C ILE A 124 -11.44 19.53 23.12
N ARG A 125 -11.62 20.01 24.35
CA ARG A 125 -11.92 21.42 24.62
C ARG A 125 -10.84 22.37 24.07
N LYS A 126 -9.57 21.94 24.08
CA LYS A 126 -8.44 22.74 23.60
C LYS A 126 -8.25 22.66 22.08
N ASP A 127 -8.25 21.45 21.51
CA ASP A 127 -7.78 21.21 20.15
C ASP A 127 -8.93 21.17 19.13
N PHE A 128 -10.17 20.88 19.55
CA PHE A 128 -11.32 20.78 18.66
C PHE A 128 -11.58 22.03 17.81
N PRO A 129 -11.48 23.27 18.34
CA PRO A 129 -11.66 24.46 17.51
C PRO A 129 -10.64 24.55 16.37
N SER A 130 -9.39 24.17 16.62
CA SER A 130 -8.33 24.18 15.61
C SER A 130 -8.54 23.08 14.57
N VAL A 131 -8.94 21.89 15.00
CA VAL A 131 -9.27 20.76 14.11
C VAL A 131 -10.44 21.13 13.20
N GLN A 132 -11.50 21.71 13.77
CA GLN A 132 -12.68 22.11 13.00
C GLN A 132 -12.39 23.24 12.02
N LEU A 133 -11.59 24.23 12.43
CA LEU A 133 -11.16 25.32 11.55
C LEU A 133 -10.32 24.79 10.37
N THR A 134 -9.47 23.80 10.61
CA THR A 134 -8.67 23.16 9.56
C THR A 134 -9.57 22.39 8.61
N ALA A 135 -10.52 21.60 9.12
CA ALA A 135 -11.50 20.89 8.30
C ALA A 135 -12.30 21.82 7.39
N TRP A 136 -12.77 22.95 7.92
CA TRP A 136 -13.50 23.96 7.13
C TRP A 136 -12.64 24.66 6.06
N LYS A 137 -11.34 24.82 6.29
CA LYS A 137 -10.42 25.43 5.31
C LYS A 137 -10.02 24.47 4.19
N SER A 138 -9.87 23.19 4.49
CA SER A 138 -9.33 22.21 3.56
C SER A 138 -10.36 21.54 2.64
N ASN A 139 -11.66 21.58 2.99
CA ASN A 139 -12.67 20.72 2.36
C ASN A 139 -13.75 21.37 1.45
N PRO A 140 -13.90 22.70 1.27
CA PRO A 140 -15.03 23.22 0.50
C PRO A 140 -14.92 22.99 -1.03
N GLU A 141 -13.69 22.90 -1.58
CA GLU A 141 -13.47 22.76 -3.02
C GLU A 141 -13.51 21.30 -3.51
N GLY A 142 -12.88 20.37 -2.79
CA GLY A 142 -12.82 18.96 -3.17
C GLY A 142 -14.18 18.24 -3.09
N GLU A 143 -15.00 18.60 -2.10
CA GLU A 143 -16.31 18.00 -1.86
C GLU A 143 -17.36 18.50 -2.86
N ALA A 144 -17.26 19.77 -3.29
CA ALA A 144 -18.06 20.34 -4.37
C ALA A 144 -17.77 19.66 -5.72
N ILE A 145 -16.51 19.32 -6.00
CA ILE A 145 -16.08 18.60 -7.22
C ILE A 145 -16.53 17.13 -7.18
N ALA A 146 -16.45 16.47 -6.02
CA ALA A 146 -16.92 15.09 -5.86
C ALA A 146 -18.45 14.97 -6.01
N GLN A 147 -19.20 15.94 -5.47
CA GLN A 147 -20.67 15.98 -5.61
C GLN A 147 -21.12 16.42 -7.01
N SER A 148 -20.35 17.27 -7.73
CA SER A 148 -20.66 17.62 -9.11
C SER A 148 -20.46 16.45 -10.09
N LYS A 149 -19.36 15.67 -9.93
CA LYS A 149 -19.09 14.48 -10.76
C LYS A 149 -20.11 13.36 -10.59
N SER A 150 -20.80 13.29 -9.43
CA SER A 150 -21.88 12.32 -9.21
C SER A 150 -23.16 12.60 -10.03
N MET A 151 -23.31 13.81 -10.58
CA MET A 151 -24.43 14.18 -11.48
C MET A 151 -24.15 13.89 -12.96
N GLU A 152 -22.88 13.66 -13.37
CA GLU A 152 -22.52 13.45 -14.77
C GLU A 152 -22.70 12.00 -15.26
N THR A 153 -23.00 11.04 -14.39
CA THR A 153 -23.25 9.64 -14.81
C THR A 153 -24.69 9.36 -15.27
N VAL A 154 -25.52 10.39 -15.42
CA VAL A 154 -26.87 10.28 -16.02
C VAL A 154 -27.07 11.48 -16.94
N ASN A 155 -26.43 11.47 -18.11
CA ASN A 155 -26.97 11.94 -19.39
C ASN A 155 -25.85 11.94 -20.43
N GLY A 156 -26.06 11.17 -21.50
CA GLY A 156 -25.25 11.26 -22.70
C GLY A 156 -25.43 12.59 -23.42
N ASP A 157 -24.41 12.91 -24.22
CA ASP A 157 -24.33 13.87 -25.32
C ASP A 157 -24.69 15.34 -25.06
N ALA A 158 -23.67 16.20 -25.17
CA ALA A 158 -23.63 17.30 -26.14
C ALA A 158 -22.32 18.08 -26.02
N ILE A 159 -21.44 17.90 -27.00
CA ILE A 159 -20.29 18.77 -27.25
C ILE A 159 -20.84 20.09 -27.80
N VAL A 160 -20.66 21.18 -27.05
CA VAL A 160 -20.91 22.54 -27.53
C VAL A 160 -19.59 23.12 -28.00
N VAL A 161 -19.46 23.24 -29.32
CA VAL A 161 -18.40 23.94 -30.04
C VAL A 161 -18.60 25.45 -29.86
N VAL A 162 -17.54 26.17 -29.46
CA VAL A 162 -17.47 27.64 -29.49
C VAL A 162 -16.56 28.04 -30.67
N PRO A 163 -16.85 29.11 -31.44
CA PRO A 163 -16.16 29.40 -32.69
C PRO A 163 -14.75 29.96 -32.45
N GLN A 164 -13.80 29.45 -33.23
CA GLN A 164 -12.43 29.91 -33.31
C GLN A 164 -12.30 30.89 -34.48
N GLU A 165 -11.69 32.05 -34.24
CA GLU A 165 -11.14 32.88 -35.31
C GLU A 165 -9.62 33.01 -35.18
N THR A 166 -9.00 33.02 -36.36
CA THR A 166 -7.59 33.23 -36.73
C THR A 166 -6.65 32.02 -36.66
N MET A 167 -6.39 31.48 -37.87
CA MET A 167 -5.52 30.35 -38.19
C MET A 167 -4.03 30.72 -38.21
N GLY A 168 -3.20 29.81 -37.67
CA GLY A 168 -1.76 29.71 -37.89
C GLY A 168 -1.00 29.13 -36.69
N ASN A 169 -0.58 27.86 -36.77
CA ASN A 169 0.30 27.11 -35.83
C ASN A 169 -0.27 26.61 -34.48
N VAL A 170 -1.58 26.35 -34.34
CA VAL A 170 -2.14 25.80 -33.08
C VAL A 170 -2.01 24.26 -33.00
N SER A 171 -2.08 23.53 -34.12
CA SER A 171 -2.05 22.06 -34.13
C SER A 171 -0.73 21.46 -33.66
N ASP A 172 0.39 22.08 -34.01
CA ASP A 172 1.73 21.55 -33.70
C ASP A 172 2.07 21.78 -32.23
N VAL A 173 1.59 22.88 -31.64
CA VAL A 173 1.75 23.20 -30.22
C VAL A 173 0.86 22.31 -29.35
N GLU A 174 -0.38 22.03 -29.77
CA GLU A 174 -1.26 21.08 -29.07
C GLU A 174 -0.71 19.64 -29.12
N SER A 175 -0.20 19.21 -30.28
CA SER A 175 0.46 17.90 -30.44
C SER A 175 1.71 17.77 -29.56
N PHE A 176 2.53 18.82 -29.49
CA PHE A 176 3.70 18.86 -28.61
C PHE A 176 3.32 18.78 -27.13
N ASN A 177 2.32 19.56 -26.69
CA ASN A 177 1.85 19.54 -25.31
C ASN A 177 1.31 18.16 -24.94
N GLN A 178 0.60 17.49 -25.85
CA GLN A 178 0.09 16.14 -25.63
C GLN A 178 1.20 15.10 -25.45
N GLN A 179 2.27 15.18 -26.25
CA GLN A 179 3.44 14.30 -26.09
C GLN A 179 4.20 14.55 -24.79
N VAL A 180 4.31 15.82 -24.35
CA VAL A 180 4.90 16.19 -23.07
C VAL A 180 4.07 15.62 -21.90
N ASP A 181 2.74 15.77 -21.95
CA ASP A 181 1.83 15.23 -20.94
C ASP A 181 1.91 13.69 -20.84
N GLU A 182 2.04 13.01 -21.99
CA GLU A 182 2.24 11.56 -22.02
C GLU A 182 3.53 11.12 -21.32
N ILE A 183 4.63 11.85 -21.53
CA ILE A 183 5.90 11.59 -20.85
C ILE A 183 5.76 11.80 -19.34
N PHE A 184 5.06 12.84 -18.89
CA PHE A 184 4.82 13.06 -17.46
C PHE A 184 4.10 11.86 -16.81
N ILE A 185 3.05 11.36 -17.46
CA ILE A 185 2.31 10.18 -16.97
C ILE A 185 3.22 8.94 -16.93
N GLN A 186 4.05 8.74 -17.95
CA GLN A 186 5.00 7.62 -18.00
C GLN A 186 6.07 7.71 -16.90
N VAL A 187 6.60 8.90 -16.63
CA VAL A 187 7.57 9.16 -15.56
C VAL A 187 6.96 8.92 -14.18
N ASP A 188 5.74 9.40 -13.93
CA ASP A 188 5.02 9.16 -12.67
C ASP A 188 4.80 7.66 -12.44
N GLN A 189 4.43 6.91 -13.48
CA GLN A 189 4.25 5.46 -13.39
C GLN A 189 5.57 4.72 -13.14
N LEU A 190 6.66 5.15 -13.79
CA LEU A 190 8.01 4.63 -13.56
C LEU A 190 8.47 4.87 -12.13
N GLU A 191 8.22 6.06 -11.58
CA GLU A 191 8.58 6.41 -10.20
C GLU A 191 7.83 5.54 -9.19
N GLN A 192 6.53 5.31 -9.39
CA GLN A 192 5.74 4.40 -8.54
C GLN A 192 6.28 2.98 -8.56
N ASN A 193 6.56 2.44 -9.74
CA ASN A 193 7.08 1.08 -9.91
C ASN A 193 8.51 0.97 -9.32
N LEU A 194 9.34 2.00 -9.45
CA LEU A 194 10.69 2.04 -8.85
C LEU A 194 10.61 2.01 -7.32
N ASN A 195 9.69 2.79 -6.73
CA ASN A 195 9.46 2.81 -5.29
C ASN A 195 9.01 1.43 -4.77
N GLU A 196 8.20 0.68 -5.54
CA GLU A 196 7.80 -0.69 -5.19
C GLU A 196 9.02 -1.64 -5.13
N VAL A 197 9.86 -1.61 -6.16
CA VAL A 197 11.09 -2.42 -6.23
C VAL A 197 12.07 -2.04 -5.11
N GLU A 198 12.25 -0.75 -4.84
CA GLU A 198 13.14 -0.26 -3.79
C GLU A 198 12.66 -0.66 -2.40
N GLN A 199 11.35 -0.55 -2.14
CA GLN A 199 10.75 -1.00 -0.88
C GLN A 199 10.94 -2.50 -0.66
N PHE A 200 10.79 -3.31 -1.71
CA PHE A 200 11.01 -4.75 -1.65
C PHE A 200 12.44 -5.07 -1.20
N TYR A 201 13.46 -4.58 -1.91
CA TYR A 201 14.86 -4.86 -1.58
C TYR A 201 15.30 -4.24 -0.24
N SER A 202 14.77 -3.07 0.13
CA SER A 202 15.02 -2.43 1.42
C SER A 202 14.44 -3.23 2.59
N SER A 203 13.31 -3.90 2.39
CA SER A 203 12.69 -4.77 3.38
C SER A 203 13.36 -6.14 3.48
N ALA A 204 13.85 -6.68 2.35
CA ALA A 204 14.59 -7.93 2.28
C ALA A 204 15.98 -7.84 2.96
N ASN A 205 16.70 -6.73 2.78
CA ASN A 205 18.01 -6.50 3.40
C ASN A 205 17.99 -6.41 4.93
N LYS A 206 16.83 -6.16 5.55
CA LYS A 206 16.69 -6.18 7.02
C LYS A 206 16.54 -7.58 7.61
N LYS A 207 16.36 -8.62 6.78
CA LYS A 207 16.04 -9.99 7.21
C LYS A 207 17.14 -11.04 6.99
N GLN A 208 18.28 -10.72 6.36
CA GLN A 208 19.38 -11.67 6.23
C GLN A 208 20.60 -11.30 7.10
N PRO A 209 21.14 -12.25 7.90
CA PRO A 209 22.55 -12.28 8.25
C PRO A 209 23.34 -12.94 7.10
N ASN A 210 24.33 -12.21 6.58
CA ASN A 210 25.48 -12.63 5.76
C ASN A 210 25.37 -13.91 4.90
N THR A 211 25.22 -13.74 3.58
CA THR A 211 25.81 -14.66 2.59
C THR A 211 26.42 -13.88 1.41
N PRO A 212 27.43 -14.46 0.71
CA PRO A 212 28.37 -13.68 -0.09
C PRO A 212 27.79 -13.26 -1.44
N LYS A 213 28.18 -12.04 -1.85
CA LYS A 213 28.01 -11.52 -3.21
C LYS A 213 28.67 -12.45 -4.23
N GLY A 214 27.91 -12.92 -5.22
CA GLY A 214 28.47 -13.44 -6.48
C GLY A 214 27.54 -14.38 -7.24
N SER A 215 27.16 -13.97 -8.46
CA SER A 215 26.75 -14.75 -9.66
C SER A 215 25.60 -14.02 -10.37
N SER A 216 25.90 -13.11 -11.31
CA SER A 216 26.17 -13.35 -12.74
C SER A 216 24.94 -13.79 -13.56
N ILE A 217 24.38 -12.83 -14.30
CA ILE A 217 23.76 -12.94 -15.64
C ILE A 217 23.29 -14.37 -16.02
N LEU A 218 22.01 -14.65 -15.80
CA LEU A 218 21.33 -15.81 -16.41
C LEU A 218 20.83 -15.43 -17.81
N LYS A 219 21.24 -16.22 -18.82
CA LYS A 219 20.85 -16.08 -20.23
C LYS A 219 19.36 -16.35 -20.44
N ASP A 220 18.78 -15.69 -21.44
CA ASP A 220 17.33 -15.66 -21.72
C ASP A 220 16.69 -17.04 -21.99
N LYS A 221 17.46 -18.03 -22.47
CA LYS A 221 16.95 -19.39 -22.75
C LYS A 221 16.53 -20.19 -21.52
N ASP A 222 16.95 -19.81 -20.31
CA ASP A 222 16.56 -20.48 -19.07
C ASP A 222 15.25 -19.94 -18.47
N ARG A 223 14.65 -18.89 -19.05
CA ARG A 223 13.46 -18.21 -18.49
C ARG A 223 12.12 -18.82 -18.89
N ASP A 224 12.00 -19.38 -20.09
CA ASP A 224 10.79 -20.15 -20.48
C ASP A 224 10.69 -21.45 -19.68
N LYS A 225 11.83 -22.02 -19.27
CA LYS A 225 11.89 -23.13 -18.32
C LYS A 225 11.44 -22.73 -16.91
N LEU A 226 11.72 -21.50 -16.47
CA LEU A 226 11.26 -20.98 -15.16
C LEU A 226 9.73 -20.82 -15.11
N PHE A 227 9.09 -20.31 -16.17
CA PHE A 227 7.63 -20.21 -16.25
C PHE A 227 6.95 -21.59 -16.31
N ALA A 228 7.51 -22.54 -17.08
CA ALA A 228 7.06 -23.93 -17.09
C ALA A 228 7.25 -24.61 -15.72
N SER A 229 8.35 -24.28 -15.02
CA SER A 229 8.62 -24.80 -13.66
C SER A 229 7.64 -24.26 -12.62
N PHE A 230 7.19 -23.01 -12.75
CA PHE A 230 6.22 -22.40 -11.83
C PHE A 230 4.83 -23.04 -11.94
N LYS A 231 4.37 -23.31 -13.16
CA LYS A 231 3.09 -24.02 -13.38
C LYS A 231 3.15 -25.47 -12.88
N ARG A 232 4.30 -26.13 -13.02
CA ARG A 232 4.56 -27.48 -12.46
C ARG A 232 4.57 -27.46 -10.93
N ARG A 233 5.24 -26.48 -10.32
CA ARG A 233 5.30 -26.30 -8.84
C ARG A 233 3.95 -26.02 -8.19
N GLN A 234 3.05 -25.25 -8.83
CA GLN A 234 1.68 -25.08 -8.32
C GLN A 234 0.88 -26.38 -8.33
N GLN A 235 1.05 -27.20 -9.37
CA GLN A 235 0.38 -28.49 -9.48
C GLN A 235 0.94 -29.49 -8.46
N ASP A 236 2.24 -29.39 -8.14
CA ASP A 236 2.90 -30.16 -7.09
C ASP A 236 2.43 -29.75 -5.68
N ALA A 237 2.13 -28.47 -5.44
CA ALA A 237 1.64 -27.97 -4.15
C ALA A 237 0.29 -28.60 -3.75
N ALA A 238 -0.68 -28.64 -4.65
CA ALA A 238 -1.97 -29.28 -4.40
C ALA A 238 -1.83 -30.80 -4.17
N SER A 239 -0.90 -31.45 -4.87
CA SER A 239 -0.59 -32.88 -4.67
C SER A 239 0.02 -33.15 -3.30
N ARG A 240 0.93 -32.29 -2.83
CA ARG A 240 1.54 -32.36 -1.50
C ARG A 240 0.51 -32.15 -0.39
N GLU A 241 -0.37 -31.16 -0.54
CA GLU A 241 -1.46 -30.89 0.39
C GLU A 241 -2.41 -32.10 0.50
N ALA A 242 -2.86 -32.65 -0.64
CA ALA A 242 -3.68 -33.85 -0.65
C ALA A 242 -2.98 -35.07 -0.02
N ALA A 243 -1.67 -35.19 -0.19
CA ALA A 243 -0.89 -36.22 0.48
C ALA A 243 -0.83 -35.99 2.00
N ALA A 244 -0.71 -34.74 2.47
CA ALA A 244 -0.71 -34.38 3.89
C ALA A 244 -2.05 -34.70 4.55
N ASP A 245 -3.16 -34.40 3.87
CA ASP A 245 -4.49 -34.73 4.34
C ASP A 245 -4.69 -36.24 4.49
N LYS A 246 -4.22 -37.04 3.52
CA LYS A 246 -4.29 -38.51 3.61
C LYS A 246 -3.53 -39.06 4.82
N ARG A 247 -2.35 -38.54 5.12
CA ARG A 247 -1.56 -38.97 6.28
C ARG A 247 -2.18 -38.54 7.59
N MET A 248 -2.72 -37.32 7.65
CA MET A 248 -3.47 -36.84 8.80
C MET A 248 -4.73 -37.69 9.05
N GLN A 249 -5.48 -38.04 8.00
CA GLN A 249 -6.62 -38.95 8.09
C GLN A 249 -6.22 -40.34 8.60
N GLU A 250 -5.06 -40.86 8.19
CA GLU A 250 -4.54 -42.12 8.70
C GLU A 250 -4.16 -42.05 10.19
N LEU A 251 -3.50 -40.97 10.63
CA LEU A 251 -3.21 -40.73 12.05
C LEU A 251 -4.50 -40.63 12.87
N MET A 252 -5.50 -39.89 12.38
CA MET A 252 -6.81 -39.76 13.00
C MET A 252 -7.55 -41.10 13.09
N ARG A 253 -7.45 -41.94 12.05
CA ARG A 253 -8.02 -43.29 12.05
C ARG A 253 -7.35 -44.19 13.09
N HIS A 254 -6.02 -44.15 13.21
CA HIS A 254 -5.30 -44.89 14.25
C HIS A 254 -5.66 -44.39 15.65
N PHE A 255 -5.73 -43.08 15.83
CA PHE A 255 -6.15 -42.47 17.09
C PHE A 255 -7.59 -42.87 17.45
N GLY A 256 -8.51 -42.89 16.49
CA GLY A 256 -9.88 -43.34 16.69
C GLY A 256 -9.97 -44.77 17.22
N LYS A 257 -9.07 -45.67 16.78
CA LYS A 257 -8.96 -47.03 17.35
C LYS A 257 -8.52 -47.02 18.81
N ILE A 258 -7.55 -46.18 19.16
CA ILE A 258 -7.11 -46.00 20.55
C ILE A 258 -8.27 -45.50 21.41
N LEU A 259 -8.96 -44.44 20.95
CA LEU A 259 -10.09 -43.86 21.67
C LEU A 259 -11.20 -44.90 21.87
N SER A 260 -11.52 -45.67 20.84
CA SER A 260 -12.49 -46.77 20.92
C SER A 260 -12.13 -47.81 21.98
N GLN A 261 -10.86 -48.19 22.12
CA GLN A 261 -10.40 -49.13 23.17
C GLN A 261 -10.56 -48.58 24.58
N ILE A 262 -10.42 -47.26 24.75
CA ILE A 262 -10.60 -46.59 26.04
C ILE A 262 -12.10 -46.46 26.35
N THR A 263 -12.92 -46.01 25.40
CA THR A 263 -14.36 -45.80 25.61
C THR A 263 -15.14 -47.10 25.77
N GLN A 264 -14.65 -48.23 25.24
CA GLN A 264 -15.26 -49.56 25.41
C GLN A 264 -14.79 -50.26 26.68
N HIS A 265 -13.86 -49.68 27.44
CA HIS A 265 -13.40 -50.29 28.67
C HIS A 265 -14.54 -50.32 29.71
N LYS A 266 -14.61 -51.39 30.51
CA LYS A 266 -15.63 -51.55 31.56
C LYS A 266 -15.70 -50.41 32.59
N TRP A 267 -14.64 -49.61 32.69
CA TRP A 267 -14.54 -48.46 33.61
C TRP A 267 -14.74 -47.12 32.92
N ALA A 268 -15.09 -47.08 31.63
CA ALA A 268 -15.26 -45.82 30.90
C ALA A 268 -16.54 -45.05 31.29
N GLY A 269 -17.52 -45.73 31.89
CA GLY A 269 -18.88 -45.22 32.14
C GLY A 269 -18.95 -43.78 32.67
N PRO A 270 -18.28 -43.44 33.79
CA PRO A 270 -18.32 -42.09 34.37
C PRO A 270 -17.77 -40.97 33.48
N PHE A 271 -17.02 -41.32 32.44
CA PHE A 271 -16.33 -40.37 31.55
C PHE A 271 -17.02 -40.20 30.20
N MET A 272 -18.13 -40.91 29.96
CA MET A 272 -18.80 -40.94 28.66
C MET A 272 -19.64 -39.69 28.37
N GLN A 273 -20.11 -39.01 29.40
CA GLN A 273 -20.98 -37.83 29.33
C GLN A 273 -20.47 -36.75 30.28
N PRO A 274 -20.87 -35.48 30.11
CA PRO A 274 -20.57 -34.44 31.08
C PRO A 274 -21.04 -34.84 32.48
N VAL A 275 -20.31 -34.43 33.51
CA VAL A 275 -20.66 -34.74 34.91
C VAL A 275 -22.00 -34.09 35.25
N ASP A 276 -22.97 -34.91 35.65
CA ASP A 276 -24.28 -34.46 36.11
C ASP A 276 -24.18 -33.93 37.55
N VAL A 277 -23.68 -32.70 37.68
CA VAL A 277 -23.47 -32.06 38.98
C VAL A 277 -24.76 -31.87 39.78
N VAL A 278 -25.92 -31.74 39.10
CA VAL A 278 -27.22 -31.58 39.76
C VAL A 278 -27.71 -32.92 40.28
N GLY A 279 -27.72 -33.95 39.43
CA GLY A 279 -28.15 -35.29 39.80
C GLY A 279 -27.28 -35.94 40.88
N LEU A 280 -26.00 -35.58 40.93
CA LEU A 280 -25.04 -36.07 41.93
C LEU A 280 -24.89 -35.15 43.16
N GLY A 281 -25.55 -33.99 43.20
CA GLY A 281 -25.47 -33.05 44.33
C GLY A 281 -24.09 -32.41 44.52
N LEU A 282 -23.33 -32.19 43.45
CA LEU A 282 -21.96 -31.67 43.45
C LEU A 282 -21.97 -30.14 43.28
N HIS A 283 -22.13 -29.42 44.38
CA HIS A 283 -22.27 -27.95 44.35
C HIS A 283 -20.96 -27.20 44.06
N ASP A 284 -19.81 -27.81 44.35
CA ASP A 284 -18.46 -27.23 44.24
C ASP A 284 -17.72 -27.66 42.96
N TYR A 285 -18.32 -28.51 42.11
CA TYR A 285 -17.62 -29.10 40.96
C TYR A 285 -17.01 -28.06 40.02
N TYR A 286 -17.76 -27.01 39.66
CA TYR A 286 -17.27 -25.95 38.77
C TYR A 286 -16.35 -24.93 39.46
N GLU A 287 -16.27 -24.95 40.80
CA GLU A 287 -15.27 -24.17 41.54
C GLU A 287 -13.91 -24.87 41.51
N VAL A 288 -13.91 -26.20 41.55
CA VAL A 288 -12.71 -27.04 41.52
C VAL A 288 -12.24 -27.30 40.08
N ILE A 289 -13.17 -27.55 39.15
CA ILE A 289 -12.89 -27.94 37.76
C ILE A 289 -13.21 -26.79 36.81
N GLU A 290 -12.15 -26.11 36.36
CA GLU A 290 -12.23 -24.96 35.45
C GLU A 290 -12.70 -25.33 34.04
N LYS A 291 -12.32 -26.50 33.54
CA LYS A 291 -12.59 -26.95 32.17
C LYS A 291 -13.12 -28.37 32.17
N PRO A 292 -14.42 -28.58 32.39
CA PRO A 292 -15.06 -29.89 32.27
C PRO A 292 -14.81 -30.49 30.88
N MET A 293 -14.64 -31.81 30.83
CA MET A 293 -14.43 -32.55 29.58
C MET A 293 -14.92 -33.99 29.74
N ASP A 294 -15.38 -34.59 28.64
CA ASP A 294 -15.91 -35.95 28.57
C ASP A 294 -15.83 -36.49 27.13
N PHE A 295 -16.03 -37.81 26.95
CA PHE A 295 -15.89 -38.44 25.64
C PHE A 295 -16.96 -38.02 24.63
N SER A 296 -18.18 -37.67 25.06
CA SER A 296 -19.22 -37.17 24.14
C SER A 296 -18.84 -35.78 23.62
N THR A 297 -18.32 -34.91 24.48
CA THR A 297 -17.80 -33.59 24.07
C THR A 297 -16.64 -33.72 23.10
N ILE A 298 -15.67 -34.61 23.36
CA ILE A 298 -14.57 -34.88 22.43
C ILE A 298 -15.12 -35.35 21.07
N LYS A 299 -16.06 -36.30 21.08
CA LYS A 299 -16.69 -36.82 19.86
C LYS A 299 -17.40 -35.72 19.07
N SER A 300 -18.22 -34.90 19.72
CA SER A 300 -18.90 -33.77 19.07
C SER A 300 -17.91 -32.76 18.48
N LYS A 301 -16.79 -32.47 19.18
CA LYS A 301 -15.73 -31.60 18.66
C LYS A 301 -15.00 -32.20 17.45
N MET A 302 -14.87 -33.53 17.39
CA MET A 302 -14.30 -34.22 16.22
C MET A 302 -15.25 -34.24 15.01
N GLU A 303 -16.56 -34.29 15.23
CA GLU A 303 -17.59 -34.42 14.18
C GLU A 303 -18.18 -33.08 13.70
N ALA A 304 -17.74 -31.95 14.27
CA ALA A 304 -18.25 -30.62 13.94
C ALA A 304 -18.04 -30.27 12.45
N ARG A 305 -19.15 -29.91 11.76
CA ARG A 305 -19.20 -29.66 10.30
C ARG A 305 -18.43 -28.42 9.83
N ASP A 306 -18.10 -27.50 10.73
CA ASP A 306 -17.51 -26.19 10.39
C ASP A 306 -15.99 -26.23 10.15
N GLY A 307 -15.38 -27.41 10.32
CA GLY A 307 -13.96 -27.62 10.11
C GLY A 307 -13.10 -27.22 11.31
N ASN A 308 -12.32 -28.19 11.79
CA ASN A 308 -11.09 -27.98 12.56
C ASN A 308 -11.22 -27.37 13.97
N VAL A 309 -12.09 -27.93 14.83
CA VAL A 309 -11.99 -27.66 16.29
C VAL A 309 -10.67 -28.19 16.84
N TYR A 310 -10.18 -29.32 16.32
CA TYR A 310 -8.87 -29.87 16.63
C TYR A 310 -7.96 -29.80 15.40
N LYS A 311 -6.82 -29.12 15.51
CA LYS A 311 -5.87 -28.93 14.40
C LYS A 311 -4.94 -30.12 14.19
N ASN A 312 -4.74 -30.91 15.25
CA ASN A 312 -3.86 -32.07 15.26
C ASN A 312 -4.31 -33.07 16.33
N VAL A 313 -3.79 -34.30 16.24
CA VAL A 313 -4.10 -35.38 17.17
C VAL A 313 -3.70 -35.07 18.62
N ARG A 314 -2.67 -34.23 18.84
CA ARG A 314 -2.23 -33.86 20.20
C ARG A 314 -3.25 -33.03 20.95
N GLU A 315 -4.00 -32.16 20.27
CA GLU A 315 -5.07 -31.39 20.90
C GLU A 315 -6.18 -32.33 21.42
N ILE A 316 -6.50 -33.38 20.66
CA ILE A 316 -7.45 -34.41 21.11
C ILE A 316 -6.87 -35.18 22.31
N CYS A 317 -5.58 -35.54 22.28
CA CYS A 317 -4.92 -36.19 23.41
C CYS A 317 -4.94 -35.31 24.67
N ALA A 318 -4.81 -33.99 24.53
CA ALA A 318 -4.85 -33.07 25.65
C ALA A 318 -6.23 -33.11 26.33
N ASP A 319 -7.31 -33.16 25.55
CA ASP A 319 -8.66 -33.27 26.09
C ASP A 319 -8.96 -34.64 26.70
N VAL A 320 -8.46 -35.74 26.11
CA VAL A 320 -8.54 -37.07 26.74
C VAL A 320 -7.82 -37.09 28.09
N ARG A 321 -6.62 -36.50 28.17
CA ARG A 321 -5.91 -36.35 29.46
C ARG A 321 -6.67 -35.47 30.44
N LEU A 322 -7.36 -34.44 29.95
CA LEU A 322 -8.12 -33.51 30.77
C LEU A 322 -9.29 -34.22 31.47
N ILE A 323 -9.99 -35.12 30.80
CA ILE A 323 -11.04 -35.98 31.40
C ILE A 323 -10.52 -36.64 32.67
N PHE A 324 -9.42 -37.38 32.56
CA PHE A 324 -8.88 -38.16 33.67
C PHE A 324 -8.22 -37.29 34.74
N LYS A 325 -7.54 -36.21 34.33
CA LYS A 325 -6.94 -35.26 35.29
C LYS A 325 -8.00 -34.54 36.11
N ASN A 326 -9.11 -34.13 35.50
CA ASN A 326 -10.22 -33.52 36.23
C ASN A 326 -10.83 -34.49 37.23
N ALA A 327 -11.06 -35.74 36.82
CA ALA A 327 -11.56 -36.78 37.71
C ALA A 327 -10.62 -37.02 38.90
N MET A 328 -9.32 -37.14 38.68
CA MET A 328 -8.34 -37.32 39.76
C MET A 328 -8.15 -36.06 40.62
N LYS A 329 -8.38 -34.86 40.08
CA LYS A 329 -8.33 -33.59 40.81
C LYS A 329 -9.53 -33.44 41.76
N TYR A 330 -10.72 -33.83 41.31
CA TYR A 330 -11.95 -33.68 42.07
C TYR A 330 -12.15 -34.80 43.11
N ASN A 331 -11.83 -36.04 42.75
CA ASN A 331 -12.07 -37.21 43.59
C ASN A 331 -10.81 -37.61 44.38
N LYS A 332 -10.98 -38.11 45.62
CA LYS A 332 -9.87 -38.57 46.46
C LYS A 332 -9.26 -39.84 45.89
N GLU A 333 -7.99 -40.11 46.19
CA GLU A 333 -7.26 -41.26 45.62
C GLU A 333 -7.90 -42.64 45.88
N ARG A 334 -8.71 -42.74 46.94
CA ARG A 334 -9.40 -43.98 47.33
C ARG A 334 -10.78 -44.15 46.68
N ASP A 335 -11.29 -43.10 46.03
CA ASP A 335 -12.60 -43.15 45.39
C ASP A 335 -12.50 -43.95 44.08
N ASP A 336 -13.52 -44.76 43.79
CA ASP A 336 -13.51 -45.63 42.61
C ASP A 336 -13.27 -44.82 41.32
N VAL A 337 -13.89 -43.65 41.18
CA VAL A 337 -13.73 -42.78 40.00
C VAL A 337 -12.28 -42.31 39.82
N HIS A 338 -11.55 -42.05 40.91
CA HIS A 338 -10.13 -41.70 40.85
C HIS A 338 -9.29 -42.88 40.35
N VAL A 339 -9.51 -44.07 40.92
CA VAL A 339 -8.80 -45.30 40.52
C VAL A 339 -9.09 -45.63 39.05
N MET A 340 -10.36 -45.55 38.64
CA MET A 340 -10.79 -45.75 37.25
C MET A 340 -10.10 -44.77 36.29
N ALA A 341 -10.06 -43.47 36.65
CA ALA A 341 -9.42 -42.44 35.85
C ALA A 341 -7.92 -42.69 35.69
N LYS A 342 -7.23 -43.02 36.79
CA LYS A 342 -5.80 -43.34 36.79
C LYS A 342 -5.49 -44.53 35.88
N THR A 343 -6.23 -45.64 36.03
CA THR A 343 -6.02 -46.84 35.20
C THR A 343 -6.30 -46.59 33.72
N LEU A 344 -7.36 -45.85 33.39
CA LEU A 344 -7.67 -45.53 31.99
C LEU A 344 -6.66 -44.58 31.37
N LEU A 345 -6.14 -43.60 32.13
CA LEU A 345 -5.07 -42.73 31.69
C LEU A 345 -3.79 -43.52 31.38
N GLU A 346 -3.36 -44.42 32.27
CA GLU A 346 -2.19 -45.27 32.05
C GLU A 346 -2.35 -46.15 30.80
N LYS A 347 -3.54 -46.74 30.60
CA LYS A 347 -3.86 -47.51 29.39
C LYS A 347 -3.81 -46.62 28.14
N PHE A 348 -4.36 -45.40 28.21
CA PHE A 348 -4.33 -44.44 27.11
C PHE A 348 -2.91 -44.04 26.74
N GLU A 349 -2.08 -43.65 27.72
CA GLU A 349 -0.68 -43.26 27.47
C GLU A 349 0.13 -44.40 26.85
N THR A 350 -0.09 -45.64 27.31
CA THR A 350 0.55 -46.83 26.75
C THR A 350 0.23 -47.03 25.26
N GLN A 351 -1.03 -46.81 24.85
CA GLN A 351 -1.39 -46.89 23.44
C GLN A 351 -0.94 -45.67 22.65
N TRP A 352 -1.00 -44.48 23.26
CA TRP A 352 -0.55 -43.22 22.67
C TRP A 352 0.94 -43.27 22.31
N LEU A 353 1.80 -43.83 23.17
CA LEU A 353 3.22 -44.01 22.92
C LEU A 353 3.53 -44.84 21.66
N LYS A 354 2.62 -45.73 21.25
CA LYS A 354 2.78 -46.50 19.99
C LYS A 354 2.47 -45.68 18.75
N LEU A 355 1.61 -44.66 18.88
CA LEU A 355 1.25 -43.75 17.79
C LEU A 355 2.15 -42.51 17.72
N LEU A 356 2.72 -42.11 18.85
CA LEU A 356 3.53 -40.91 19.01
C LEU A 356 4.66 -40.77 17.97
N PRO A 357 5.47 -41.80 17.66
CA PRO A 357 6.52 -41.67 16.65
C PRO A 357 6.00 -41.29 15.26
N LYS A 358 4.83 -41.81 14.87
CA LYS A 358 4.21 -41.46 13.57
C LYS A 358 3.68 -40.03 13.55
N VAL A 359 3.24 -39.53 14.71
CA VAL A 359 2.79 -38.14 14.85
C VAL A 359 4.00 -37.20 14.80
N ASP A 360 5.09 -37.54 15.49
CA ASP A 360 6.34 -36.75 15.47
C ASP A 360 6.92 -36.66 14.04
N GLU A 361 6.93 -37.78 13.31
CA GLU A 361 7.40 -37.85 11.93
C GLU A 361 6.55 -36.96 11.01
N GLU A 362 5.22 -37.04 11.09
CA GLU A 362 4.34 -36.20 10.28
C GLU A 362 4.47 -34.71 10.62
N GLU A 363 4.60 -34.36 11.90
CA GLU A 363 4.81 -32.97 12.34
C GLU A 363 6.15 -32.41 11.84
N LYS A 364 7.21 -33.20 11.90
CA LYS A 364 8.52 -32.82 11.35
C LYS A 364 8.41 -32.58 9.85
N ARG A 365 7.75 -33.50 9.15
CA ARG A 365 7.60 -33.43 7.69
C ARG A 365 6.75 -32.26 7.24
N ARG A 366 5.67 -31.94 7.95
CA ARG A 366 4.87 -30.73 7.70
C ARG A 366 5.69 -29.46 7.86
N LYS A 367 6.54 -29.39 8.89
CA LYS A 367 7.45 -28.23 9.08
C LYS A 367 8.45 -28.10 7.93
N GLU A 368 9.00 -29.20 7.44
CA GLU A 368 9.89 -29.21 6.29
C GLU A 368 9.17 -28.79 5.00
N GLU A 369 7.98 -29.36 4.73
CA GLU A 369 7.13 -28.99 3.59
C GLU A 369 6.72 -27.50 3.65
N GLU A 370 6.36 -26.97 4.83
CA GLU A 370 6.04 -25.55 5.04
C GLU A 370 7.25 -24.63 4.85
N ALA A 371 8.44 -25.03 5.31
CA ALA A 371 9.67 -24.29 5.08
C ALA A 371 10.07 -24.26 3.59
N GLU A 372 9.91 -25.38 2.88
CA GLU A 372 10.12 -25.44 1.43
C GLU A 372 9.16 -24.52 0.69
N MET A 373 7.87 -24.52 1.06
CA MET A 373 6.87 -23.62 0.46
C MET A 373 7.18 -22.15 0.73
N GLN A 374 7.64 -21.79 1.93
CA GLN A 374 8.06 -20.42 2.23
C GLN A 374 9.27 -19.99 1.40
N LEU A 375 10.23 -20.89 1.22
CA LEU A 375 11.40 -20.64 0.38
C LEU A 375 11.00 -20.44 -1.09
N ASP A 376 10.13 -21.31 -1.63
CA ASP A 376 9.65 -21.18 -3.01
C ASP A 376 8.83 -19.90 -3.22
N MET A 377 8.00 -19.51 -2.25
CA MET A 377 7.29 -18.24 -2.27
C MET A 377 8.24 -17.04 -2.29
N GLN A 378 9.32 -17.08 -1.49
CA GLN A 378 10.33 -16.01 -1.49
C GLN A 378 11.05 -15.94 -2.83
N LEU A 379 11.48 -17.08 -3.39
CA LEU A 379 12.13 -17.13 -4.71
C LEU A 379 11.22 -16.61 -5.83
N ALA A 380 9.92 -16.92 -5.78
CA ALA A 380 8.95 -16.40 -6.74
C ALA A 380 8.78 -14.87 -6.61
N GLN A 381 8.73 -14.35 -5.39
CA GLN A 381 8.69 -12.90 -5.15
C GLN A 381 9.97 -12.22 -5.65
N ASP A 382 11.14 -12.78 -5.35
CA ASP A 382 12.44 -12.25 -5.82
C ASP A 382 12.49 -12.23 -7.35
N ALA A 383 12.04 -13.30 -8.02
CA ALA A 383 11.99 -13.38 -9.47
C ALA A 383 11.01 -12.37 -10.09
N ALA A 384 9.86 -12.12 -9.45
CA ALA A 384 8.89 -11.13 -9.89
C ALA A 384 9.44 -9.69 -9.79
N HIS A 385 10.06 -9.34 -8.67
CA HIS A 385 10.67 -8.01 -8.51
C HIS A 385 11.89 -7.81 -9.41
N ALA A 386 12.70 -8.86 -9.63
CA ALA A 386 13.78 -8.81 -10.61
C ALA A 386 13.28 -8.66 -12.05
N LYS A 387 12.08 -9.16 -12.38
CA LYS A 387 11.43 -8.88 -13.67
C LYS A 387 10.97 -7.42 -13.73
N MET A 388 10.29 -6.93 -12.70
CA MET A 388 9.85 -5.53 -12.62
C MET A 388 11.00 -4.55 -12.78
N ALA A 389 12.15 -4.81 -12.12
CA ALA A 389 13.36 -3.99 -12.26
C ALA A 389 13.89 -3.94 -13.71
N ARG A 390 13.82 -5.05 -14.45
CA ARG A 390 14.22 -5.10 -15.86
C ARG A 390 13.25 -4.37 -16.77
N ASP A 391 11.95 -4.53 -16.52
CA ASP A 391 10.90 -3.85 -17.26
C ASP A 391 11.02 -2.32 -17.05
N LEU A 392 11.24 -1.88 -15.80
CA LEU A 392 11.57 -0.48 -15.46
C LEU A 392 12.75 0.07 -16.25
N SER A 393 13.86 -0.68 -16.32
CA SER A 393 15.03 -0.25 -17.08
C SER A 393 14.73 -0.11 -18.58
N THR A 394 13.82 -0.93 -19.11
CA THR A 394 13.44 -0.88 -20.53
C THR A 394 12.53 0.30 -20.81
N GLU A 395 11.52 0.54 -19.97
CA GLU A 395 10.60 1.68 -20.07
C GLU A 395 11.33 3.01 -19.87
N LEU A 396 12.29 3.09 -18.94
CA LEU A 396 13.13 4.28 -18.77
C LEU A 396 13.92 4.60 -20.05
N GLY A 397 14.40 3.59 -20.77
CA GLY A 397 15.07 3.77 -22.05
C GLY A 397 14.15 4.28 -23.16
N LYS A 398 12.85 3.95 -23.13
CA LYS A 398 11.86 4.51 -24.07
C LYS A 398 11.57 5.97 -23.80
N VAL A 399 11.39 6.33 -22.52
CA VAL A 399 11.19 7.73 -22.11
C VAL A 399 12.39 8.60 -22.51
N ASP A 400 13.62 8.09 -22.33
CA ASP A 400 14.85 8.78 -22.75
C ASP A 400 14.83 9.10 -24.26
N ARG A 401 14.42 8.12 -25.09
CA ARG A 401 14.30 8.31 -26.54
C ARG A 401 13.19 9.30 -26.92
N HIS A 402 12.03 9.25 -26.28
CA HIS A 402 10.95 10.21 -26.53
C HIS A 402 11.36 11.65 -26.16
N LEU A 403 12.12 11.82 -25.07
CA LEU A 403 12.66 13.14 -24.69
C LEU A 403 13.65 13.67 -25.74
N ASP A 404 14.49 12.82 -26.30
CA ASP A 404 15.40 13.20 -27.39
C ASP A 404 14.62 13.59 -28.66
N GLU A 405 13.56 12.86 -29.01
CA GLU A 405 12.69 13.18 -30.17
C GLU A 405 11.98 14.53 -29.99
N LEU A 406 11.42 14.81 -28.81
CA LEU A 406 10.82 16.11 -28.48
C LEU A 406 11.84 17.24 -28.53
N ARG A 407 13.05 16.99 -28.02
CA ARG A 407 14.15 17.96 -28.08
C ARG A 407 14.46 18.31 -29.54
N GLU A 408 14.63 17.32 -30.41
CA GLU A 408 14.89 17.55 -31.83
C GLU A 408 13.74 18.30 -32.52
N MET A 409 12.48 17.96 -32.21
CA MET A 409 11.31 18.66 -32.76
C MET A 409 11.29 20.15 -32.39
N VAL A 410 11.63 20.51 -31.14
CA VAL A 410 11.75 21.91 -30.72
C VAL A 410 12.89 22.60 -31.44
N LEU A 411 14.03 21.92 -31.62
CA LEU A 411 15.18 22.48 -32.32
C LEU A 411 14.88 22.77 -33.80
N GLN A 412 14.13 21.90 -34.47
CA GLN A 412 13.72 22.09 -35.86
C GLN A 412 12.75 23.26 -36.04
N ASN A 413 11.89 23.52 -35.04
CA ASN A 413 10.93 24.63 -35.07
C ASN A 413 11.49 25.97 -34.58
N CYS A 414 12.73 26.02 -34.11
CA CYS A 414 13.39 27.26 -33.77
C CYS A 414 13.68 28.07 -35.04
N ARG A 415 13.03 29.23 -35.18
CA ARG A 415 13.37 30.23 -36.22
C ARG A 415 14.85 30.59 -36.11
N ARG A 416 15.56 30.68 -37.25
CA ARG A 416 16.95 31.18 -37.29
C ARG A 416 17.05 32.60 -36.72
N MET A 417 18.00 32.81 -35.82
CA MET A 417 18.19 34.10 -35.18
C MET A 417 18.83 35.09 -36.16
N SER A 418 18.21 36.26 -36.34
CA SER A 418 18.72 37.28 -37.27
C SER A 418 20.05 37.87 -36.79
N THR A 419 20.84 38.42 -37.72
CA THR A 419 22.12 39.09 -37.41
C THR A 419 21.96 40.22 -36.40
N GLU A 420 20.86 40.97 -36.47
CA GLU A 420 20.51 42.01 -35.51
C GLU A 420 20.20 41.43 -34.12
N GLU A 421 19.47 40.32 -34.05
CA GLU A 421 19.21 39.63 -32.78
C GLU A 421 20.49 39.05 -32.15
N LYS A 422 21.40 38.51 -32.96
CA LYS A 422 22.74 38.07 -32.53
C LYS A 422 23.54 39.24 -31.96
N ARG A 423 23.54 40.40 -32.63
CA ARG A 423 24.24 41.60 -32.15
C ARG A 423 23.67 42.12 -30.83
N ARG A 424 22.34 42.10 -30.67
CA ARG A 424 21.68 42.43 -29.40
C ARG A 424 22.02 41.46 -28.28
N LEU A 425 22.08 40.16 -28.61
CA LEU A 425 22.47 39.12 -27.66
C LEU A 425 23.91 39.32 -27.18
N SER A 426 24.87 39.55 -28.08
CA SER A 426 26.26 39.89 -27.74
C SER A 426 26.35 41.12 -26.83
N SER A 427 25.56 42.16 -27.14
CA SER A 427 25.53 43.37 -26.33
C SER A 427 24.89 43.17 -24.95
N ALA A 428 24.01 42.17 -24.81
CA ALA A 428 23.37 41.82 -23.55
C ALA A 428 24.26 40.95 -22.65
N ILE A 429 25.13 40.11 -23.22
CA ILE A 429 26.16 39.34 -22.48
C ILE A 429 27.05 40.30 -21.68
N ALA A 430 27.46 41.42 -22.29
CA ALA A 430 28.30 42.43 -21.64
C ALA A 430 27.65 43.11 -20.42
N LYS A 431 26.34 42.89 -20.18
CA LYS A 431 25.59 43.45 -19.05
C LYS A 431 25.35 42.45 -17.92
N LEU A 432 25.82 41.21 -18.06
CA LEU A 432 25.64 40.16 -17.07
C LEU A 432 26.58 40.34 -15.87
N SER A 433 26.20 39.71 -14.75
CA SER A 433 27.10 39.55 -13.61
C SER A 433 28.22 38.54 -13.94
N PRO A 434 29.39 38.59 -13.27
CA PRO A 434 30.46 37.63 -13.48
C PRO A 434 30.01 36.16 -13.36
N GLU A 435 29.14 35.86 -12.39
CA GLU A 435 28.60 34.50 -12.15
C GLU A 435 27.64 34.03 -13.25
N ASP A 436 26.93 34.95 -13.90
CA ASP A 436 26.03 34.63 -15.01
C ASP A 436 26.78 34.57 -16.35
N ILE A 437 27.92 35.26 -16.48
CA ILE A 437 28.83 35.11 -17.61
C ILE A 437 29.41 33.69 -17.63
N ASP A 438 29.87 33.17 -16.49
CA ASP A 438 30.41 31.79 -16.41
C ASP A 438 29.38 30.73 -16.84
N LYS A 439 28.12 30.90 -16.41
CA LYS A 439 27.01 30.01 -16.83
C LYS A 439 26.70 30.15 -18.32
N ALA A 440 26.75 31.36 -18.87
CA ALA A 440 26.58 31.59 -20.30
C ALA A 440 27.67 30.91 -21.13
N VAL A 441 28.93 30.96 -20.66
CA VAL A 441 30.08 30.26 -21.25
C VAL A 441 29.90 28.74 -21.15
N GLU A 442 29.38 28.22 -20.03
CA GLU A 442 29.09 26.79 -19.86
C GLU A 442 28.01 26.31 -20.84
N ILE A 443 26.96 27.10 -21.10
CA ILE A 443 25.92 26.78 -22.09
C ILE A 443 26.51 26.62 -23.50
N ILE A 444 27.51 27.44 -23.84
CA ILE A 444 28.20 27.37 -25.14
C ILE A 444 29.11 26.14 -25.20
N ALA A 445 29.87 25.87 -24.13
CA ALA A 445 30.75 24.72 -24.03
C ALA A 445 30.00 23.37 -24.13
N GLN A 446 28.78 23.30 -23.57
CA GLN A 446 27.93 22.10 -23.64
C GLN A 446 27.51 21.72 -25.07
N SER A 447 27.46 22.68 -25.98
CA SER A 447 27.07 22.46 -27.38
C SER A 447 28.25 22.42 -28.35
N ASN A 448 29.46 22.78 -27.90
CA ASN A 448 30.68 22.79 -28.71
C ASN A 448 31.86 22.18 -27.91
N PRO A 449 32.19 20.90 -28.14
CA PRO A 449 33.27 20.21 -27.44
C PRO A 449 34.67 20.84 -27.63
N ASP A 450 34.88 21.58 -28.72
CA ASP A 450 36.15 22.23 -29.07
C ASP A 450 36.31 23.63 -28.42
N PHE A 451 35.31 24.09 -27.68
CA PHE A 451 35.28 25.42 -27.07
C PHE A 451 36.13 25.48 -25.79
N GLN A 452 37.20 26.28 -25.81
CA GLN A 452 38.11 26.45 -24.67
C GLN A 452 37.59 27.50 -23.67
N ALA A 453 36.71 27.07 -22.77
CA ALA A 453 36.07 27.91 -21.75
C ALA A 453 37.01 28.49 -20.66
N ALA A 454 38.30 28.13 -20.66
CA ALA A 454 39.25 28.41 -19.56
C ALA A 454 40.22 29.57 -19.80
N ARG A 455 40.07 30.37 -20.87
CA ARG A 455 40.94 31.53 -21.14
C ARG A 455 40.39 32.80 -20.48
N GLU A 456 41.27 33.70 -20.03
CA GLU A 456 40.89 34.99 -19.40
C GLU A 456 40.10 35.91 -20.34
N ASP A 457 40.31 35.79 -21.67
CA ASP A 457 39.57 36.52 -22.70
C ASP A 457 38.89 35.52 -23.66
N VAL A 458 37.60 35.25 -23.45
CA VAL A 458 36.79 34.36 -24.32
C VAL A 458 36.04 35.18 -25.35
N GLU A 459 36.52 35.19 -26.60
CA GLU A 459 35.83 35.85 -27.70
C GLU A 459 34.68 34.97 -28.22
N ILE A 460 33.44 35.39 -27.97
CA ILE A 460 32.26 34.60 -28.33
C ILE A 460 31.70 35.03 -29.70
N ASN A 461 32.05 34.29 -30.74
CA ASN A 461 31.49 34.53 -32.07
C ASN A 461 30.06 33.94 -32.19
N MET A 462 29.05 34.81 -32.26
CA MET A 462 27.63 34.43 -32.37
C MET A 462 27.24 33.83 -33.73
N ASP A 463 28.04 34.01 -34.77
CA ASP A 463 27.72 33.52 -36.11
C ASP A 463 28.11 32.05 -36.33
N VAL A 464 29.00 31.53 -35.47
CA VAL A 464 29.50 30.14 -35.53
C VAL A 464 28.70 29.19 -34.62
N GLN A 465 27.89 29.73 -33.69
CA GLN A 465 27.11 28.92 -32.76
C GLN A 465 25.87 28.30 -33.42
N SER A 466 25.48 27.11 -32.97
CA SER A 466 24.24 26.48 -33.40
C SER A 466 23.01 27.28 -32.95
N GLU A 467 21.94 27.25 -33.75
CA GLU A 467 20.68 27.97 -33.45
C GLU A 467 20.13 27.58 -32.07
N SER A 468 20.24 26.31 -31.68
CA SER A 468 19.84 25.82 -30.36
C SER A 468 20.58 26.50 -29.20
N THR A 469 21.90 26.71 -29.36
CA THR A 469 22.76 27.36 -28.37
C THR A 469 22.43 28.84 -28.28
N LEU A 470 22.21 29.49 -29.42
CA LEU A 470 21.83 30.90 -29.50
C LEU A 470 20.49 31.17 -28.80
N TRP A 471 19.50 30.32 -28.99
CA TRP A 471 18.21 30.45 -28.29
C TRP A 471 18.31 30.15 -26.80
N LYS A 472 19.02 29.10 -26.38
CA LYS A 472 19.31 28.83 -24.96
C LYS A 472 19.96 30.02 -24.28
N LEU A 473 20.97 30.59 -24.93
CA LEU A 473 21.71 31.76 -24.46
C LEU A 473 20.78 32.99 -24.36
N LYS A 474 19.93 33.23 -25.37
CA LYS A 474 18.94 34.33 -25.36
C LYS A 474 17.94 34.22 -24.21
N PHE A 475 17.40 33.04 -23.95
CA PHE A 475 16.47 32.84 -22.83
C PHE A 475 17.17 33.00 -21.49
N PHE A 476 18.34 32.40 -21.30
CA PHE A 476 19.15 32.54 -20.09
C PHE A 476 19.47 34.01 -19.77
N ILE A 477 19.95 34.77 -20.76
CA ILE A 477 20.36 36.17 -20.58
C ILE A 477 19.16 37.06 -20.27
N LYS A 478 18.04 36.86 -20.97
CA LYS A 478 16.79 37.58 -20.69
C LYS A 478 16.37 37.38 -19.22
N ASP A 479 16.52 36.16 -18.73
CA ASP A 479 16.11 35.75 -17.40
C ASP A 479 17.04 36.30 -16.30
N ALA A 480 18.35 36.26 -16.52
CA ALA A 480 19.37 36.84 -15.65
C ALA A 480 19.21 38.37 -15.53
N LEU A 481 18.97 39.06 -16.64
CA LEU A 481 18.79 40.52 -16.66
C LEU A 481 17.45 40.96 -16.04
N GLN A 482 16.38 40.16 -16.14
CA GLN A 482 15.10 40.44 -15.47
C GLN A 482 15.18 40.25 -13.95
N GLY A 483 16.05 39.36 -13.47
CA GLY A 483 16.31 39.17 -12.03
C GLY A 483 17.02 40.36 -11.37
N GLN A 484 17.82 41.13 -12.12
CA GLN A 484 18.57 42.28 -11.61
C GLN A 484 17.71 43.56 -11.43
N GLY A 485 16.54 43.65 -12.07
CA GLY A 485 15.68 44.84 -12.07
C GLY A 485 14.65 44.94 -10.93
N LYS A 486 14.56 43.95 -10.03
CA LYS A 486 13.58 43.93 -8.92
C LYS A 486 14.23 44.24 -7.58
N SER A 487 14.65 45.49 -7.38
CA SER A 487 15.05 46.04 -6.07
C SER A 487 14.31 47.36 -5.76
N SER A 488 13.00 47.26 -5.56
CA SER A 488 12.22 48.25 -4.78
C SER A 488 10.98 47.60 -4.17
N PRO A 489 10.62 47.90 -2.91
CA PRO A 489 9.57 47.18 -2.21
C PRO A 489 8.21 47.87 -2.40
N ASN A 490 7.25 47.18 -3.04
CA ASN A 490 5.83 47.45 -2.77
C ASN A 490 4.93 46.22 -2.97
N ILE A 491 4.43 45.74 -1.82
CA ILE A 491 3.21 45.03 -1.43
C ILE A 491 2.39 44.25 -2.50
N ASN A 492 2.36 42.93 -2.28
CA ASN A 492 1.26 41.95 -2.44
C ASN A 492 0.40 41.96 -3.71
N GLU A 493 0.85 41.24 -4.75
CA GLU A 493 -0.05 40.35 -5.52
C GLU A 493 0.67 39.29 -6.40
N ASP A 494 2.01 39.23 -6.44
CA ASP A 494 2.74 38.51 -7.50
C ASP A 494 3.50 37.23 -7.07
N ASN A 495 3.16 36.64 -5.91
CA ASN A 495 3.98 35.57 -5.29
C ASN A 495 3.75 34.15 -5.86
N ASN A 496 2.64 33.87 -6.56
CA ASN A 496 2.34 32.51 -7.02
C ASN A 496 2.97 32.16 -8.38
N LEU A 497 3.13 33.14 -9.29
CA LEU A 497 3.75 32.90 -10.60
C LEU A 497 5.28 32.75 -10.49
N ASN A 498 5.88 33.50 -9.57
CA ASN A 498 7.33 33.53 -9.35
C ASN A 498 7.85 32.23 -8.70
N ASN A 499 7.04 31.60 -7.84
CA ASN A 499 7.37 30.31 -7.21
C ASN A 499 7.34 29.14 -8.20
N ASN A 500 6.39 29.13 -9.15
CA ASN A 500 6.33 28.09 -10.18
C ASN A 500 7.50 28.19 -11.18
N ASN A 501 7.92 29.41 -11.53
CA ASN A 501 9.08 29.60 -12.41
C ASN A 501 10.39 29.24 -11.72
N ARG A 502 10.53 29.54 -10.42
CA ARG A 502 11.66 29.11 -9.60
C ARG A 502 11.75 27.58 -9.50
N ARG A 503 10.62 26.91 -9.25
CA ARG A 503 10.54 25.44 -9.17
C ARG A 503 10.84 24.77 -10.53
N LYS A 504 10.40 25.37 -11.63
CA LYS A 504 10.75 24.92 -13.00
C LYS A 504 12.26 25.09 -13.30
N ARG A 505 12.90 26.18 -12.87
CA ARG A 505 14.37 26.36 -12.98
C ARG A 505 15.13 25.31 -12.17
N GLU A 506 14.72 25.05 -10.94
CA GLU A 506 15.34 24.04 -10.07
C GLU A 506 15.25 22.62 -10.69
N ILE A 507 14.14 22.30 -11.37
CA ILE A 507 13.97 21.03 -12.10
C ILE A 507 14.88 20.97 -13.34
N CYS A 508 14.95 22.03 -14.14
CA CYS A 508 15.84 22.10 -15.31
C CYS A 508 17.33 21.99 -14.90
N ASP A 509 17.73 22.66 -13.82
CA ASP A 509 19.09 22.60 -13.29
C ASP A 509 19.43 21.23 -12.71
N ALA A 510 18.45 20.56 -12.09
CA ALA A 510 18.60 19.18 -11.63
C ALA A 510 18.77 18.21 -12.81
N LEU A 511 17.94 18.34 -13.87
CA LEU A 511 18.03 17.51 -15.08
C LEU A 511 19.36 17.69 -15.82
N ALA A 512 19.88 18.92 -15.91
CA ALA A 512 21.19 19.21 -16.50
C ALA A 512 22.34 18.55 -15.72
N LYS A 513 22.29 18.59 -14.37
CA LYS A 513 23.28 17.91 -13.51
C LYS A 513 23.22 16.38 -13.62
N THR A 514 22.03 15.80 -13.79
CA THR A 514 21.87 14.34 -13.97
C THR A 514 22.38 13.88 -15.35
N SER A 515 22.19 14.69 -16.39
CA SER A 515 22.71 14.44 -17.74
C SER A 515 24.25 14.47 -17.79
N GLN A 516 24.89 15.45 -17.14
CA GLN A 516 26.35 15.52 -16.99
C GLN A 516 26.93 14.31 -16.21
N LYS A 517 26.20 13.77 -15.22
CA LYS A 517 26.59 12.56 -14.49
C LYS A 517 26.47 11.29 -15.33
N ARG A 518 25.49 11.21 -16.24
CA ARG A 518 25.34 10.09 -17.18
C ARG A 518 26.45 10.10 -18.23
N SER A 519 26.82 11.25 -18.79
CA SER A 519 27.89 11.32 -19.81
C SER A 519 29.26 10.88 -19.27
N LYS A 520 29.58 11.23 -18.02
CA LYS A 520 30.82 10.80 -17.33
C LYS A 520 30.87 9.30 -16.98
N LYS A 521 29.73 8.62 -16.91
CA LYS A 521 29.66 7.18 -16.55
C LYS A 521 29.75 6.24 -17.76
N PHE A 522 29.63 6.77 -18.98
CA PHE A 522 29.76 6.00 -20.23
C PHE A 522 31.16 6.09 -20.86
N HIS A 523 32.06 6.92 -20.31
CA HIS A 523 33.45 7.08 -20.79
C HIS A 523 34.50 6.71 -19.71
N GLY A 524 34.11 5.95 -18.68
CA GLY A 524 34.99 5.53 -17.57
C GLY A 524 34.93 4.04 -17.32
#